data_AF-A0A7C1KJ24-F1
#
_entry.id   AF-A0A7C1KJ24-F1
#
_cell.length_a   1.000
_cell.length_b   1.000
_cell.length_c   1.000
_cell.angle_alpha   90.00
_cell.angle_beta   90.00
_cell.angle_gamma   90.00
#
_symmetry.space_group_name_H-M   'P 1'
#
loop_
_entity.id
_entity.type
_entity.pdbx_description
1 polymer ?
#
loop_
_entity_poly.entity_id
_entity_poly.type
_entity_poly.pdbx_seq_one_letter_code
_entity_poly.pdbx_strand_id
1 'polypeptide(L)'
;MTTYYIIEPGVPGELGEKTILDYSTDPPYKVVKLECLFYVLLDDDILEIHPCFIVTERLRKALEQFQGTGYRFDDVEITTDEQFAEFYPDLKLPNYYWMKIYGNPGIDDAGLTKRHDLVVSDRLLDILRRFNIQHCTIRRRPFRTT
;
A
#
# COMPACT_ATOMS: atom_id res chain seq x y z
N MET A 1 7.15 -19.94 -15.09
CA MET A 1 6.86 -18.52 -15.39
C MET A 1 6.19 -17.94 -14.17
N THR A 2 6.77 -16.91 -13.57
CA THR A 2 6.15 -16.13 -12.49
C THR A 2 4.92 -15.42 -13.04
N THR A 3 3.75 -15.65 -12.44
CA THR A 3 2.54 -14.89 -12.79
C THR A 3 2.51 -13.61 -11.96
N TYR A 4 1.93 -12.55 -12.50
CA TYR A 4 1.78 -11.29 -11.79
C TYR A 4 0.33 -10.82 -11.80
N TYR A 5 0.00 -9.99 -10.84
CA TYR A 5 -1.34 -9.50 -10.58
C TYR A 5 -1.29 -8.00 -10.34
N ILE A 6 -2.29 -7.28 -10.86
CA ILE A 6 -2.61 -5.96 -10.36
C ILE A 6 -3.47 -6.16 -9.14
N ILE A 7 -3.12 -5.49 -8.04
CA ILE A 7 -3.96 -5.42 -6.85
C ILE A 7 -4.36 -3.97 -6.60
N GLU A 8 -5.61 -3.77 -6.24
CA GLU A 8 -6.19 -2.47 -5.88
C GLU A 8 -6.68 -2.57 -4.44
N PRO A 9 -5.89 -2.14 -3.45
CA PRO A 9 -6.28 -2.17 -2.05
C PRO A 9 -7.49 -1.27 -1.73
N GLY A 10 -8.11 -1.51 -0.58
CA GLY A 10 -9.16 -0.62 -0.08
C GLY A 10 -8.61 0.77 0.25
N VAL A 11 -9.45 1.80 0.08
CA VAL A 11 -9.11 3.21 0.33
C VAL A 11 -9.88 3.71 1.57
N PRO A 12 -9.23 3.88 2.72
CA PRO A 12 -9.89 4.31 3.96
C PRO A 12 -10.01 5.84 4.09
N GLY A 13 -9.34 6.59 3.22
CA GLY A 13 -9.26 8.04 3.28
C GLY A 13 -8.26 8.62 2.27
N GLU A 14 -7.57 9.68 2.65
CA GLU A 14 -6.72 10.47 1.74
C GLU A 14 -5.39 10.92 2.37
N LEU A 15 -4.60 11.68 1.61
CA LEU A 15 -3.37 12.31 2.10
C LEU A 15 -3.71 13.38 3.15
N GLY A 16 -3.10 13.29 4.33
CA GLY A 16 -3.24 14.31 5.36
C GLY A 16 -2.43 15.58 5.05
N GLU A 17 -2.81 16.70 5.69
CA GLU A 17 -2.22 18.02 5.47
C GLU A 17 -0.72 18.11 5.79
N LYS A 18 -0.18 17.22 6.63
CA LYS A 18 1.24 17.15 6.97
C LYS A 18 2.05 16.31 5.97
N THR A 19 1.43 15.83 4.89
CA THR A 19 2.13 15.18 3.79
C THR A 19 3.05 16.18 3.10
N ILE A 20 4.31 15.78 2.88
CA ILE A 20 5.29 16.63 2.17
C ILE A 20 5.48 16.06 0.77
N LEU A 21 5.16 16.88 -0.23
CA LEU A 21 5.32 16.58 -1.65
C LEU A 21 6.50 17.36 -2.22
N ASP A 22 7.40 16.65 -2.90
CA ASP A 22 8.52 17.20 -3.64
C ASP A 22 8.18 17.25 -5.13
N TYR A 23 7.94 18.45 -5.66
CA TYR A 23 7.57 18.70 -7.05
C TYR A 23 8.77 18.81 -8.01
N SER A 24 9.99 18.51 -7.54
CA SER A 24 11.19 18.59 -8.38
C SER A 24 11.37 17.41 -9.34
N THR A 25 10.47 16.41 -9.30
CA THR A 25 10.56 15.17 -10.09
C THR A 25 9.36 14.98 -11.04
N ASP A 26 9.55 14.15 -12.09
CA ASP A 26 8.50 13.67 -13.01
C ASP A 26 8.25 12.17 -12.72
N PRO A 27 7.03 11.67 -12.40
CA PRO A 27 5.70 12.30 -12.35
C PRO A 27 5.57 13.33 -11.22
N PRO A 28 4.57 14.25 -11.25
CA PRO A 28 4.76 15.66 -10.90
C PRO A 28 5.15 15.94 -9.44
N TYR A 29 5.09 14.93 -8.57
CA TYR A 29 5.62 15.02 -7.23
C TYR A 29 6.03 13.64 -6.67
N LYS A 30 6.99 13.67 -5.76
CA LYS A 30 7.39 12.56 -4.91
C LYS A 30 6.91 12.80 -3.48
N VAL A 31 6.24 11.83 -2.88
CA VAL A 31 5.92 11.89 -1.44
C VAL A 31 7.23 11.71 -0.65
N VAL A 32 7.52 12.64 0.25
CA VAL A 32 8.71 12.62 1.12
C VAL A 32 8.34 12.19 2.53
N LYS A 33 7.29 12.80 3.09
CA LYS A 33 6.63 12.44 4.34
C LYS A 33 5.17 12.12 4.04
N LEU A 34 4.66 11.04 4.61
CA LEU A 34 3.27 10.61 4.42
C LEU A 34 2.50 10.79 5.73
N GLU A 35 1.41 11.54 5.67
CA GLU A 35 0.32 11.46 6.62
C GLU A 35 -0.89 10.87 5.90
N CYS A 36 -1.62 9.97 6.55
CA CYS A 36 -2.88 9.43 6.04
C CYS A 36 -4.01 9.87 6.97
N LEU A 37 -4.99 10.57 6.40
CA LEU A 37 -6.22 10.95 7.09
C LEU A 37 -7.28 9.90 6.80
N PHE A 38 -7.71 9.16 7.82
CA PHE A 38 -8.73 8.13 7.70
C PHE A 38 -10.13 8.70 7.97
N TYR A 39 -11.09 8.32 7.11
CA TYR A 39 -12.52 8.62 7.27
C TYR A 39 -13.32 7.38 7.66
N VAL A 40 -12.85 6.20 7.24
CA VAL A 40 -13.50 4.92 7.52
C VAL A 40 -12.49 3.90 7.99
N LEU A 41 -12.95 2.96 8.82
CA LEU A 41 -12.15 1.81 9.21
C LEU A 41 -12.28 0.72 8.15
N LEU A 42 -11.15 0.23 7.66
CA LEU A 42 -11.06 -0.99 6.86
C LEU A 42 -10.14 -1.96 7.60
N ASP A 43 -10.59 -3.19 7.80
CA ASP A 43 -9.84 -4.21 8.54
C ASP A 43 -8.69 -4.84 7.70
N ASP A 44 -8.47 -4.37 6.48
CA ASP A 44 -7.45 -4.86 5.56
C ASP A 44 -6.03 -4.52 6.04
N ASP A 45 -5.10 -5.44 5.74
CA ASP A 45 -3.70 -5.30 6.10
C ASP A 45 -2.86 -4.49 5.12
N ILE A 46 -3.40 -4.26 3.94
CA ILE A 46 -2.84 -3.39 2.91
C ILE A 46 -3.93 -2.42 2.48
N LEU A 47 -3.60 -1.14 2.46
CA LEU A 47 -4.51 -0.06 2.12
C LEU A 47 -3.83 0.89 1.15
N GLU A 48 -4.62 1.56 0.32
CA GLU A 48 -4.16 2.58 -0.61
C GLU A 48 -4.57 3.97 -0.11
N ILE A 49 -3.59 4.88 -0.09
CA ILE A 49 -3.77 6.32 0.07
C ILE A 49 -3.08 6.95 -1.12
N HIS A 50 -3.82 7.09 -2.22
CA HIS A 50 -3.24 7.34 -3.53
C HIS A 50 -2.22 8.50 -3.52
N PRO A 51 -0.99 8.31 -4.05
CA PRO A 51 -0.46 7.14 -4.77
C PRO A 51 0.34 6.15 -3.88
N CYS A 52 0.15 6.18 -2.57
CA CYS A 52 0.91 5.41 -1.58
C CYS A 52 0.15 4.17 -1.10
N PHE A 53 0.92 3.21 -0.58
CA PHE A 53 0.40 1.99 0.03
C PHE A 53 0.89 1.89 1.46
N ILE A 54 0.01 1.56 2.38
CA ILE A 54 0.37 1.31 3.78
C ILE A 54 0.02 -0.12 4.15
N VAL A 55 0.80 -0.69 5.07
CA VAL A 55 0.57 -2.04 5.59
C VAL A 55 0.54 -2.04 7.10
N THR A 56 -0.22 -2.95 7.69
CA THR A 56 -0.18 -3.16 9.14
C THR A 56 1.18 -3.73 9.58
N GLU A 57 1.53 -3.56 10.86
CA GLU A 57 2.77 -4.11 11.43
C GLU A 57 2.91 -5.62 11.22
N ARG A 58 1.80 -6.38 11.33
CA ARG A 58 1.83 -7.83 11.13
C ARG A 58 2.15 -8.21 9.70
N LEU A 59 1.60 -7.50 8.72
CA LEU A 59 1.91 -7.74 7.32
C LEU A 59 3.35 -7.32 7.00
N ARG A 60 3.80 -6.15 7.50
CA ARG A 60 5.20 -5.72 7.36
C ARG A 60 6.17 -6.82 7.82
N LYS A 61 5.99 -7.36 9.02
CA LYS A 61 6.88 -8.40 9.57
C LYS A 61 6.91 -9.66 8.70
N ALA A 62 5.77 -10.08 8.16
CA ALA A 62 5.72 -11.23 7.25
C ALA A 62 6.42 -10.95 5.92
N LEU A 63 6.29 -9.74 5.38
CA LEU A 63 6.97 -9.31 4.16
C LEU A 63 8.49 -9.20 4.34
N GLU A 64 8.96 -8.76 5.51
CA GLU A 64 10.39 -8.75 5.86
C GLU A 64 10.96 -10.17 5.96
N GLN A 65 10.23 -11.11 6.56
CA GLN A 65 10.61 -12.52 6.62
C GLN A 65 10.59 -13.20 5.25
N PHE A 66 9.68 -12.79 4.38
CA PHE A 66 9.56 -13.28 3.01
C PHE A 66 10.75 -12.86 2.12
N GLN A 67 11.41 -11.74 2.44
CA GLN A 67 12.54 -11.18 1.68
C GLN A 67 12.19 -10.94 0.20
N GLY A 68 11.02 -10.33 -0.06
CA GLY A 68 10.62 -9.94 -1.41
C GLY A 68 11.38 -8.72 -1.94
N THR A 69 11.34 -8.51 -3.26
CA THR A 69 12.00 -7.36 -3.91
C THR A 69 11.01 -6.26 -4.33
N GLY A 70 11.54 -5.06 -4.57
CA GLY A 70 10.79 -3.95 -5.17
C GLY A 70 9.99 -3.07 -4.19
N TYR A 71 10.15 -3.27 -2.90
CA TYR A 71 9.53 -2.42 -1.87
C TYR A 71 10.41 -2.29 -0.63
N ARG A 72 10.20 -1.21 0.13
CA ARG A 72 10.79 -0.99 1.46
C ARG A 72 9.74 -0.37 2.38
N PHE A 73 10.01 -0.41 3.67
CA PHE A 73 9.14 0.22 4.67
C PHE A 73 9.73 1.53 5.17
N ASP A 74 8.83 2.44 5.53
CA ASP A 74 9.12 3.72 6.15
C ASP A 74 8.01 4.08 7.12
N ASP A 75 8.23 5.11 7.94
CA ASP A 75 7.23 5.57 8.88
C ASP A 75 6.07 6.29 8.16
N VAL A 76 4.88 6.20 8.76
CA VAL A 76 3.68 6.91 8.32
C VAL A 76 2.95 7.48 9.54
N GLU A 77 2.45 8.70 9.40
CA GLU A 77 1.58 9.32 10.39
C GLU A 77 0.13 9.01 10.04
N ILE A 78 -0.63 8.46 10.99
CA ILE A 78 -2.06 8.20 10.79
C ILE A 78 -2.86 9.17 11.65
N THR A 79 -3.78 9.88 11.02
CA THR A 79 -4.75 10.76 11.67
C THR A 79 -6.16 10.39 11.26
N THR A 80 -7.13 10.87 12.03
CA THR A 80 -8.55 10.61 11.83
C THR A 80 -9.29 11.93 11.95
N ASP A 81 -10.41 12.07 11.24
CA ASP A 81 -11.26 13.25 11.40
C ASP A 81 -12.20 13.12 12.61
N GLU A 82 -12.96 14.19 12.88
CA GLU A 82 -13.92 14.23 14.00
C GLU A 82 -15.00 13.15 13.84
N GLN A 83 -15.48 12.95 12.61
CA GLN A 83 -16.51 11.96 12.31
C GLN A 83 -16.04 10.53 12.61
N PHE A 84 -14.80 10.19 12.24
CA PHE A 84 -14.20 8.90 12.58
C PHE A 84 -14.13 8.71 14.10
N ALA A 85 -13.71 9.74 14.85
CA ALA A 85 -13.64 9.67 16.31
C ALA A 85 -15.02 9.49 16.96
N GLU A 86 -16.08 10.08 16.39
CA GLU A 86 -17.45 9.87 16.85
C GLU A 86 -17.96 8.45 16.59
N PHE A 87 -17.66 7.88 15.42
CA PHE A 87 -18.06 6.52 15.08
C PHE A 87 -17.25 5.44 15.81
N TYR A 88 -15.99 5.74 16.15
CA TYR A 88 -15.03 4.78 16.70
C TYR A 88 -14.29 5.32 17.96
N PRO A 89 -15.01 5.74 19.02
CA PRO A 89 -14.43 6.49 20.13
C PRO A 89 -13.39 5.72 20.96
N ASP A 90 -13.52 4.40 21.04
CA ASP A 90 -12.63 3.52 21.81
C ASP A 90 -11.67 2.71 20.92
N LEU A 91 -11.67 2.97 19.62
CA LEU A 91 -10.88 2.20 18.67
C LEU A 91 -9.40 2.54 18.80
N LYS A 92 -8.57 1.49 18.93
CA LYS A 92 -7.13 1.60 18.76
C LYS A 92 -6.77 1.06 17.38
N LEU A 93 -6.36 1.96 16.50
CA LEU A 93 -5.84 1.59 15.20
C LEU A 93 -4.56 0.75 15.36
N PRO A 94 -4.33 -0.24 14.48
CA PRO A 94 -3.05 -0.92 14.44
C PRO A 94 -1.94 0.04 14.01
N ASN A 95 -0.69 -0.31 14.29
CA ASN A 95 0.44 0.40 13.72
C ASN A 95 0.49 0.13 12.21
N TYR A 96 0.60 1.20 11.43
CA TYR A 96 0.80 1.16 9.99
C TYR A 96 2.22 1.56 9.63
N TYR A 97 2.67 1.08 8.47
CA TYR A 97 3.95 1.42 7.86
C TYR A 97 3.76 1.72 6.39
N TRP A 98 4.48 2.71 5.88
CA TRP A 98 4.45 3.04 4.47
C TRP A 98 5.25 2.00 3.67
N MET A 99 4.56 1.23 2.83
CA MET A 99 5.17 0.35 1.84
C MET A 99 5.55 1.15 0.59
N LYS A 100 6.80 1.65 0.56
CA LYS A 100 7.36 2.38 -0.57
C LYS A 100 7.75 1.42 -1.68
N ILE A 101 7.04 1.48 -2.80
CA ILE A 101 7.32 0.66 -3.97
C ILE A 101 8.37 1.35 -4.86
N TYR A 102 9.41 0.62 -5.22
CA TYR A 102 10.47 1.08 -6.12
C TYR A 102 10.82 0.05 -7.22
N GLY A 103 10.22 -1.14 -7.17
CA GLY A 103 10.50 -2.22 -8.11
C GLY A 103 9.83 -2.05 -9.47
N ASN A 104 10.28 -2.86 -10.41
CA ASN A 104 9.80 -2.89 -11.78
C ASN A 104 8.70 -3.97 -11.93
N PRO A 105 7.48 -3.60 -12.34
CA PRO A 105 6.41 -4.56 -12.58
C PRO A 105 6.83 -5.66 -13.56
N GLY A 106 6.64 -6.93 -13.18
CA GLY A 106 6.97 -8.07 -14.03
C GLY A 106 8.41 -8.59 -13.87
N ILE A 107 9.21 -7.91 -13.05
CA ILE A 107 10.59 -8.29 -12.71
C ILE A 107 10.69 -8.49 -11.19
N ASP A 108 10.29 -7.48 -10.41
CA ASP A 108 10.33 -7.50 -8.95
C ASP A 108 9.03 -8.04 -8.34
N ASP A 109 9.11 -8.51 -7.09
CA ASP A 109 7.93 -9.01 -6.37
C ASP A 109 6.84 -7.95 -6.20
N ALA A 110 7.21 -6.67 -6.07
CA ALA A 110 6.29 -5.54 -6.16
C ALA A 110 6.83 -4.46 -7.13
N GLY A 111 5.93 -3.82 -7.89
CA GLY A 111 6.29 -2.68 -8.73
C GLY A 111 5.08 -1.80 -9.04
N LEU A 112 5.34 -0.57 -9.48
CA LEU A 112 4.28 0.37 -9.89
C LEU A 112 4.25 0.56 -11.41
N THR A 113 3.06 0.54 -11.99
CA THR A 113 2.87 0.99 -13.38
C THR A 113 3.00 2.51 -13.47
N LYS A 114 3.07 3.05 -14.70
CA LYS A 114 2.99 4.50 -14.93
C LYS A 114 1.67 5.14 -14.46
N ARG A 115 0.64 4.32 -14.20
CA ARG A 115 -0.65 4.75 -13.66
C ARG A 115 -0.75 4.55 -12.14
N HIS A 116 0.37 4.22 -11.48
CA HIS A 116 0.43 3.88 -10.06
C HIS A 116 -0.36 2.62 -9.67
N ASP A 117 -0.65 1.73 -10.62
CA ASP A 117 -1.23 0.43 -10.27
C ASP A 117 -0.17 -0.42 -9.57
N LEU A 118 -0.50 -0.97 -8.40
CA LEU A 118 0.36 -1.90 -7.68
C LEU A 118 0.33 -3.26 -8.37
N VAL A 119 1.50 -3.70 -8.84
CA VAL A 119 1.68 -5.01 -9.44
C VAL A 119 2.51 -5.88 -8.52
N VAL A 120 2.02 -7.08 -8.22
CA VAL A 120 2.67 -8.05 -7.34
C VAL A 120 2.90 -9.38 -8.06
N SER A 121 3.98 -10.08 -7.70
CA SER A 121 4.21 -11.47 -8.11
C SER A 121 3.20 -12.42 -7.47
N ASP A 122 3.04 -13.61 -8.06
CA ASP A 122 2.27 -14.72 -7.48
C ASP A 122 2.75 -15.07 -6.07
N ARG A 123 4.06 -15.12 -5.86
CA ARG A 123 4.67 -15.45 -4.59
C ARG A 123 4.38 -14.40 -3.51
N LEU A 124 4.44 -13.10 -3.87
CA LEU A 124 4.04 -12.03 -2.95
C LEU A 124 2.54 -12.08 -2.66
N LEU A 125 1.71 -12.31 -3.67
CA LEU A 125 0.27 -12.46 -3.51
C LEU A 125 -0.11 -13.63 -2.57
N ASP A 126 0.63 -14.74 -2.62
CA ASP A 126 0.44 -15.88 -1.73
C ASP A 126 0.77 -15.57 -0.26
N ILE A 127 1.62 -14.56 0.01
CA ILE A 127 1.80 -14.00 1.35
C ILE A 127 0.59 -13.13 1.70
N LEU A 128 0.21 -12.19 0.83
CA LEU A 128 -0.94 -11.29 1.05
C LEU A 128 -2.24 -12.04 1.36
N ARG A 129 -2.48 -13.17 0.69
CA ARG A 129 -3.68 -14.02 0.91
C ARG A 129 -3.77 -14.66 2.30
N ARG A 130 -2.69 -14.63 3.09
CA ARG A 130 -2.70 -15.10 4.49
C ARG A 130 -3.14 -14.00 5.46
N PHE A 131 -3.33 -12.80 4.94
CA PHE A 131 -3.71 -11.59 5.66
C PHE A 131 -5.12 -11.15 5.22
N ASN A 132 -5.65 -10.13 5.88
CA ASN A 132 -6.93 -9.55 5.53
C ASN A 132 -6.75 -8.65 4.31
N ILE A 133 -7.39 -9.00 3.21
CA ILE A 133 -7.39 -8.26 1.95
C ILE A 133 -8.80 -8.24 1.34
N GLN A 134 -9.82 -8.20 2.20
CA GLN A 134 -11.24 -8.31 1.85
C GLN A 134 -11.71 -7.23 0.86
N HIS A 135 -11.18 -6.02 0.98
CA HIS A 135 -11.51 -4.89 0.11
C HIS A 135 -10.55 -4.75 -1.06
N CYS A 136 -9.61 -5.69 -1.22
CA CYS A 136 -8.63 -5.67 -2.30
C CYS A 136 -9.16 -6.36 -3.57
N THR A 137 -9.19 -5.63 -4.68
CA THR A 137 -9.48 -6.23 -5.99
C THR A 137 -8.20 -6.81 -6.60
N ILE A 138 -8.26 -8.04 -7.10
CA ILE A 138 -7.11 -8.75 -7.68
C ILE A 138 -7.40 -9.12 -9.13
N ARG A 139 -6.53 -8.69 -10.06
CA ARG A 139 -6.66 -8.99 -11.49
C ARG A 139 -5.37 -9.56 -12.04
N ARG A 140 -5.45 -10.68 -12.76
CA ARG A 140 -4.27 -11.26 -13.42
C ARG A 140 -3.73 -10.28 -14.46
N ARG A 141 -2.41 -10.02 -14.43
CA ARG A 141 -1.74 -9.20 -15.44
C ARG A 141 -0.93 -10.09 -16.37
N PRO A 142 -1.36 -10.27 -17.63
CA PRO A 142 -0.54 -10.97 -18.61
C PRO A 142 0.66 -10.09 -18.96
N PHE A 143 1.84 -10.46 -18.49
CA PHE A 143 3.09 -9.93 -19.04
C PHE A 143 3.37 -10.69 -20.33
N ARG A 144 3.31 -10.00 -21.47
CA ARG A 144 3.87 -10.55 -22.70
C ARG A 144 5.40 -10.57 -22.52
N THR A 145 5.97 -11.74 -22.29
CA THR A 145 7.39 -11.98 -22.56
C THR A 145 7.61 -11.76 -24.05
N THR A 146 8.24 -10.64 -24.40
CA THR A 146 8.83 -10.42 -25.73
C THR A 146 9.99 -11.38 -25.94
#